data_AF-A0ABD5LX99-F1
#
_entry.id   AF-A0ABD5LX99-F1
#
_cell.length_a   1.000
_cell.length_b   1.000
_cell.length_c   1.000
_cell.angle_alpha   90.00
_cell.angle_beta   90.00
_cell.angle_gamma   90.00
#
_symmetry.space_group_name_H-M   'P 1'
#
loop_
_entity.id
_entity.type
_entity.pdbx_description
1 polymer ?
#
loop_
_entity_poly.entity_id
_entity_poly.type
_entity_poly.pdbx_seq_one_letter_code
_entity_poly.pdbx_strand_id
1 'polypeptide(L)'
;MVVEVSDGKLHIYDNPTYCMTNGPIFPWHLTNLNNYTHLSNINVSSSTLGRIKINQPDSGIALATLPSSDTSVDRFIRAVYYSTYYHKVSDPDKQLIELAHIMNRFDRPKDATIDPLLGNDTLTKLHTSEFSVWTALTDLERGSFSSEATTT
;
A
#
# COMPACT_ATOMS: atom_id res chain seq x y z
N MET A 1 -15.59 -4.36 5.96
CA MET A 1 -15.82 -5.79 5.66
C MET A 1 -14.92 -6.20 4.50
N VAL A 2 -14.40 -7.43 4.51
CA VAL A 2 -13.68 -8.07 3.39
C VAL A 2 -14.39 -9.39 3.08
N VAL A 3 -14.51 -9.71 1.79
CA VAL A 3 -15.14 -10.93 1.31
C VAL A 3 -14.12 -11.69 0.47
N GLU A 4 -13.79 -12.91 0.86
CA GLU A 4 -12.83 -13.78 0.16
C GLU A 4 -13.44 -15.16 -0.10
N VAL A 5 -13.05 -15.79 -1.21
CA VAL A 5 -13.38 -17.19 -1.49
C VAL A 5 -12.09 -18.00 -1.47
N SER A 6 -12.02 -18.98 -0.57
CA SER A 6 -10.89 -19.91 -0.43
C SER A 6 -11.41 -21.31 -0.14
N ASP A 7 -10.76 -22.33 -0.71
CA ASP A 7 -11.14 -23.75 -0.54
C ASP A 7 -12.63 -24.02 -0.82
N GLY A 8 -13.19 -23.33 -1.82
CA GLY A 8 -14.60 -23.45 -2.21
C GLY A 8 -15.59 -22.86 -1.20
N LYS A 9 -15.13 -22.08 -0.21
CA LYS A 9 -15.97 -21.46 0.83
C LYS A 9 -15.90 -19.94 0.76
N LEU A 10 -17.05 -19.31 1.01
CA LEU A 10 -17.15 -17.87 1.18
C LEU A 10 -16.78 -17.51 2.62
N HIS A 11 -15.85 -16.58 2.77
CA HIS A 11 -15.44 -16.01 4.04
C HIS A 11 -15.76 -14.52 4.07
N ILE A 12 -16.32 -14.08 5.19
CA ILE A 12 -16.64 -12.67 5.44
C ILE A 12 -15.90 -12.26 6.71
N TYR A 13 -15.07 -11.23 6.60
CA TYR A 13 -14.25 -10.72 7.70
C TYR A 13 -14.59 -9.28 8.02
N ASP A 14 -14.62 -8.93 9.30
CA ASP A 14 -14.54 -7.54 9.71
C ASP A 14 -13.17 -6.98 9.34
N ASN A 15 -13.16 -5.76 8.80
CA ASN A 15 -11.93 -5.10 8.36
C ASN A 15 -11.72 -3.84 9.21
N PRO A 16 -10.94 -3.93 10.31
CA PRO A 16 -10.67 -2.79 11.18
C PRO A 16 -9.67 -1.80 10.57
N THR A 17 -8.94 -2.19 9.52
CA THR A 17 -7.90 -1.34 8.91
C THR A 17 -8.44 -0.48 7.77
N TYR A 18 -9.63 -0.82 7.24
CA TYR A 18 -10.23 -0.24 6.04
C TYR A 18 -9.37 -0.38 4.77
N CYS A 19 -8.37 -1.27 4.79
CA CYS A 19 -7.46 -1.52 3.66
C CYS A 19 -7.60 -2.96 3.17
N MET A 20 -7.35 -3.18 1.87
CA MET A 20 -7.29 -4.51 1.26
C MET A 20 -6.32 -4.49 0.07
N THR A 21 -5.61 -5.60 -0.15
CA THR A 21 -4.75 -5.81 -1.33
C THR A 21 -5.04 -7.17 -1.96
N ASN A 22 -4.03 -7.95 -2.36
CA ASN A 22 -4.17 -9.27 -2.96
C ASN A 22 -3.82 -10.35 -1.92
N GLY A 23 -3.45 -11.56 -2.37
CA GLY A 23 -3.01 -12.64 -1.48
C GLY A 23 -1.83 -12.25 -0.57
N PRO A 24 -1.61 -12.95 0.55
CA PRO A 24 -2.40 -14.07 1.11
C PRO A 24 -3.78 -13.65 1.63
N ILE A 25 -4.52 -14.60 2.23
CA ILE A 25 -5.87 -14.35 2.80
C ILE A 25 -5.86 -13.23 3.85
N PHE A 26 -6.95 -12.48 3.96
CA PHE A 26 -7.05 -11.29 4.81
C PHE A 26 -6.66 -11.50 6.29
N PRO A 27 -7.05 -12.59 6.99
CA PRO A 27 -6.62 -12.83 8.37
C PRO A 27 -5.10 -12.96 8.53
N TRP A 28 -4.40 -13.43 7.49
CA TRP A 28 -2.94 -13.50 7.50
C TRP A 28 -2.34 -12.10 7.47
N HIS A 29 -2.87 -11.19 6.65
CA HIS A 29 -2.42 -9.79 6.62
C HIS A 29 -2.57 -9.13 8.00
N LEU A 30 -3.69 -9.36 8.69
CA LEU A 30 -3.88 -8.87 10.07
C LEU A 30 -2.85 -9.47 11.04
N THR A 31 -2.53 -10.75 10.91
CA THR A 31 -1.49 -11.39 11.73
C THR A 31 -0.11 -10.82 11.42
N ASN A 32 0.17 -10.52 10.15
CA ASN A 32 1.45 -9.98 9.70
C ASN A 32 1.71 -8.56 10.25
N LEU A 33 0.66 -7.77 10.55
CA LEU A 33 0.81 -6.46 11.20
C LEU A 33 1.59 -6.53 12.53
N ASN A 34 1.58 -7.68 13.22
CA ASN A 34 2.34 -7.87 14.45
C ASN A 34 3.86 -7.76 14.26
N ASN A 35 4.38 -7.87 13.04
CA ASN A 35 5.80 -7.62 12.74
C ASN A 35 6.15 -6.13 12.70
N TYR A 36 5.14 -5.25 12.72
CA TYR A 36 5.27 -3.81 12.48
C TYR A 36 4.85 -2.97 13.69
N THR A 37 4.91 -3.53 14.91
CA THR A 37 4.54 -2.83 16.16
C THR A 37 5.36 -1.57 16.44
N HIS A 38 6.48 -1.39 15.74
CA HIS A 38 7.38 -0.25 15.87
C HIS A 38 7.03 0.92 14.93
N LEU A 39 6.08 0.76 14.00
CA LEU A 39 5.69 1.83 13.09
C LEU A 39 5.17 3.04 13.85
N SER A 40 5.60 4.22 13.42
CA SER A 40 5.23 5.52 13.98
C SER A 40 5.42 6.58 12.91
N ASN A 41 4.63 7.67 12.97
CA ASN A 41 4.82 8.84 12.13
C ASN A 41 5.73 9.92 12.77
N ILE A 42 6.33 9.61 13.92
CA ILE A 42 7.21 10.53 14.65
C ILE A 42 8.68 10.23 14.32
N ASN A 43 9.41 11.24 13.86
CA ASN A 43 10.84 11.11 13.57
C ASN A 43 11.65 10.94 14.86
N VAL A 44 12.44 9.87 14.91
CA VAL A 44 13.52 9.69 15.90
C VAL A 44 14.85 10.01 15.23
N SER A 45 15.17 11.30 15.12
CA SER A 45 16.29 11.81 14.31
C SER A 45 17.66 11.76 15.00
N SER A 46 17.75 11.27 16.24
CA SER A 46 19.04 11.09 16.91
C SER A 46 19.00 9.90 17.87
N SER A 47 20.13 9.22 18.01
CA SER A 47 20.29 8.09 18.94
C SER A 47 21.76 7.88 19.29
N THR A 48 22.04 6.92 20.18
CA THR A 48 23.39 6.47 20.49
C THR A 48 23.53 5.00 20.13
N LEU A 49 24.44 4.68 19.23
CA LEU A 49 24.79 3.31 18.86
C LEU A 49 26.11 2.93 19.54
N GLY A 50 26.02 2.14 20.61
CA GLY A 50 27.17 1.83 21.45
C GLY A 50 27.74 3.10 22.10
N ARG A 51 28.85 3.62 21.58
CA ARG A 51 29.49 4.88 22.05
C ARG A 51 29.42 6.01 21.02
N ILE A 52 28.69 5.82 19.91
CA ILE A 52 28.65 6.77 18.80
C ILE A 52 27.30 7.49 18.83
N LYS A 53 27.35 8.83 18.90
CA LYS A 53 26.14 9.66 18.71
C LYS A 53 25.85 9.75 17.22
N ILE A 54 24.66 9.31 16.81
CA ILE A 54 24.18 9.36 15.43
C ILE A 54 23.03 10.36 15.33
N ASN A 55 22.99 11.11 14.23
CA ASN A 55 21.93 12.08 13.96
C ASN A 55 21.59 11.99 12.47
N GLN A 56 20.30 12.02 12.16
CA GLN A 56 19.82 12.16 10.79
C GLN A 56 20.09 13.59 10.30
N PRO A 57 20.56 13.75 9.06
CA PRO A 57 20.80 15.07 8.50
C PRO A 57 19.51 15.82 8.18
N ASP A 58 18.37 15.11 8.06
CA ASP A 58 17.09 15.66 7.65
C ASP A 58 15.89 14.86 8.26
N SER A 59 14.68 15.30 7.92
CA SER A 59 13.39 14.71 8.26
C SER A 59 13.06 13.46 7.44
N GLY A 60 12.07 12.68 7.92
CA GLY A 60 11.50 11.54 7.19
C GLY A 60 11.94 10.15 7.65
N ILE A 61 12.85 10.07 8.63
CA ILE A 61 13.38 8.80 9.15
C ILE A 61 12.30 7.86 9.72
N ALA A 62 11.15 8.40 10.15
CA ALA A 62 10.00 7.60 10.60
C ALA A 62 9.54 6.60 9.52
N LEU A 63 9.62 6.98 8.24
CA LEU A 63 9.20 6.15 7.11
C LEU A 63 10.27 5.13 6.66
N ALA A 64 11.49 5.19 7.19
CA ALA A 64 12.58 4.31 6.75
C ALA A 64 12.34 2.83 7.09
N THR A 65 11.44 2.55 8.04
CA THR A 65 11.03 1.19 8.43
C THR A 65 9.81 0.69 7.65
N LEU A 66 9.16 1.57 6.87
CA LEU A 66 8.00 1.19 6.08
C LEU A 66 8.47 0.40 4.84
N PRO A 67 7.89 -0.78 4.58
CA PRO A 67 8.34 -1.61 3.47
C PRO A 67 8.01 -0.95 2.12
N SER A 68 8.95 -1.00 1.18
CA SER A 68 8.91 -0.24 -0.07
C SER A 68 8.66 -1.07 -1.34
N SER A 69 8.60 -2.41 -1.26
CA SER A 69 8.31 -3.23 -2.45
C SER A 69 6.83 -3.14 -2.85
N ASP A 70 6.49 -3.41 -4.10
CA ASP A 70 5.09 -3.41 -4.58
C ASP A 70 4.38 -4.75 -4.40
N THR A 71 4.96 -5.65 -3.61
CA THR A 71 4.29 -6.89 -3.21
C THR A 71 2.97 -6.58 -2.49
N SER A 72 2.02 -7.50 -2.62
CA SER A 72 0.71 -7.39 -1.96
C SER A 72 0.83 -7.13 -0.45
N VAL A 73 1.78 -7.80 0.20
CA VAL A 73 2.05 -7.70 1.64
C VAL A 73 2.53 -6.30 2.00
N ASP A 74 3.55 -5.80 1.29
CA ASP A 74 4.14 -4.51 1.60
C ASP A 74 3.17 -3.36 1.30
N ARG A 75 2.40 -3.45 0.20
CA ARG A 75 1.31 -2.51 -0.08
C ARG A 75 0.26 -2.52 1.02
N PHE A 76 -0.09 -3.68 1.58
CA PHE A 76 -1.05 -3.72 2.68
C PHE A 76 -0.52 -2.94 3.90
N ILE A 77 0.73 -3.18 4.30
CA ILE A 77 1.36 -2.47 5.43
C ILE A 77 1.40 -0.96 5.19
N ARG A 78 1.80 -0.52 3.98
CA ARG A 78 1.78 0.89 3.59
C ARG A 78 0.39 1.49 3.67
N ALA A 79 -0.62 0.78 3.19
CA ALA A 79 -2.00 1.26 3.18
C ALA A 79 -2.53 1.47 4.61
N VAL A 80 -2.29 0.50 5.51
CA VAL A 80 -2.66 0.62 6.93
C VAL A 80 -1.92 1.78 7.61
N TYR A 81 -0.64 1.96 7.31
CA TYR A 81 0.14 3.08 7.84
C TYR A 81 -0.44 4.43 7.41
N TYR A 82 -0.69 4.63 6.11
CA TYR A 82 -1.24 5.89 5.60
C TYR A 82 -2.68 6.12 6.07
N SER A 83 -3.54 5.09 6.11
CA SER A 83 -4.91 5.24 6.63
C SER A 83 -4.93 5.63 8.12
N THR A 84 -3.91 5.25 8.87
CA THR A 84 -3.76 5.57 10.30
C THR A 84 -3.25 6.99 10.53
N TYR A 85 -2.13 7.34 9.90
CA TYR A 85 -1.34 8.53 10.27
C TYR A 85 -1.43 9.72 9.33
N TYR A 86 -2.00 9.53 8.12
CA TYR A 86 -2.02 10.59 7.13
C TYR A 86 -2.95 11.75 7.55
N HIS A 87 -2.74 12.92 6.94
CA HIS A 87 -3.43 14.15 7.27
C HIS A 87 -4.94 14.03 7.04
N LYS A 88 -5.72 14.16 8.12
CA LYS A 88 -7.19 14.12 8.07
C LYS A 88 -7.73 15.54 8.00
N VAL A 89 -8.45 15.83 6.93
CA VAL A 89 -9.09 17.13 6.70
C VAL A 89 -10.61 16.98 6.74
N SER A 90 -11.33 18.03 7.14
CA SER A 90 -12.80 18.01 7.22
C SER A 90 -13.48 18.43 5.92
N ASP A 91 -12.77 19.15 5.06
CA ASP A 91 -13.25 19.59 3.75
C ASP A 91 -13.20 18.41 2.76
N PRO A 92 -14.33 17.94 2.22
CA PRO A 92 -14.32 16.72 1.42
C PRO A 92 -13.62 16.86 0.07
N ASP A 93 -13.57 18.07 -0.52
CA ASP A 93 -12.80 18.28 -1.75
C ASP A 93 -11.30 18.14 -1.47
N LYS A 94 -10.85 18.64 -0.31
CA LYS A 94 -9.48 18.41 0.16
C LYS A 94 -9.23 16.97 0.55
N GLN A 95 -10.20 16.25 1.13
CA GLN A 95 -10.05 14.82 1.44
C GLN A 95 -9.76 14.01 0.17
N LEU A 96 -10.43 14.33 -0.94
CA LEU A 96 -10.20 13.66 -2.21
C LEU A 96 -8.78 13.89 -2.74
N ILE A 97 -8.28 15.12 -2.62
CA ILE A 97 -6.91 15.48 -2.99
C ILE A 97 -5.88 14.76 -2.09
N GLU A 98 -6.10 14.75 -0.78
CA GLU A 98 -5.23 14.06 0.17
C GLU A 98 -5.21 12.54 -0.08
N LEU A 99 -6.37 11.95 -0.40
CA LEU A 99 -6.47 10.55 -0.79
C LEU A 99 -5.73 10.28 -2.11
N ALA A 100 -5.82 11.16 -3.10
CA ALA A 100 -5.06 11.04 -4.34
C ALA A 100 -3.53 11.03 -4.07
N HIS A 101 -3.05 11.91 -3.19
CA HIS A 101 -1.64 11.90 -2.77
C HIS A 101 -1.21 10.59 -2.09
N ILE A 102 -2.07 9.99 -1.27
CA ILE A 102 -1.83 8.65 -0.70
C ILE A 102 -1.77 7.61 -1.84
N MET A 103 -2.72 7.63 -2.77
CA MET A 103 -2.80 6.64 -3.85
C MET A 103 -1.59 6.67 -4.79
N ASN A 104 -0.96 7.84 -4.98
CA ASN A 104 0.31 7.94 -5.72
C ASN A 104 1.45 7.13 -5.09
N ARG A 105 1.36 6.74 -3.81
CA ARG A 105 2.32 5.84 -3.13
C ARG A 105 2.13 4.37 -3.49
N PHE A 106 1.10 4.06 -4.27
CA PHE A 106 0.75 2.73 -4.76
C PHE A 106 0.76 2.66 -6.29
N ASP A 107 1.09 3.76 -6.96
CA ASP A 107 1.22 3.79 -8.40
C ASP A 107 2.41 2.93 -8.83
N ARG A 108 2.16 2.01 -9.76
CA ARG A 108 3.15 1.10 -10.31
C ARG A 108 3.42 1.51 -11.76
N PRO A 109 4.61 2.05 -12.05
CA PRO A 109 4.97 2.43 -13.42
C PRO A 109 5.05 1.20 -14.32
N LYS A 110 4.70 1.40 -15.60
CA LYS A 110 4.90 0.39 -16.63
C LYS A 110 6.36 -0.03 -16.71
N ASP A 111 6.57 -1.33 -16.89
CA ASP A 111 7.86 -2.02 -16.98
C ASP A 111 8.73 -1.98 -15.70
N ALA A 112 8.24 -1.39 -14.59
CA ALA A 112 8.93 -1.45 -13.30
C ALA A 112 9.01 -2.89 -12.75
N THR A 113 7.99 -3.70 -13.05
CA THR A 113 7.96 -5.14 -12.77
C THR A 113 7.45 -5.89 -13.99
N ILE A 114 8.18 -6.94 -14.37
CA ILE A 114 7.88 -7.80 -15.49
C ILE A 114 7.76 -9.23 -14.98
N ASP A 115 6.59 -9.82 -15.19
CA ASP A 115 6.38 -11.23 -14.88
C ASP A 115 6.70 -12.07 -16.12
N PRO A 116 7.51 -13.14 -15.97
CA PRO A 116 7.63 -14.14 -17.00
C PRO A 116 6.31 -14.90 -17.06
N LEU A 117 5.64 -14.90 -18.22
CA LEU A 117 4.54 -15.84 -18.41
C LEU A 117 5.11 -17.26 -18.29
N LEU A 118 4.62 -18.02 -17.30
CA LEU A 118 4.94 -19.44 -17.14
C LEU A 118 4.29 -20.22 -18.28
N GLY A 119 4.93 -20.20 -19.45
CA GLY A 119 4.72 -21.12 -20.55
C GLY A 119 5.88 -22.11 -20.58
N ASN A 120 5.57 -23.40 -20.53
CA ASN A 120 6.56 -24.49 -20.47
C ASN A 120 7.31 -24.71 -21.80
N ASP A 121 7.42 -23.69 -22.65
CA ASP A 121 7.95 -23.82 -24.01
C ASP A 121 9.01 -22.76 -24.31
N THR A 122 10.15 -23.22 -24.79
CA THR A 122 11.44 -22.52 -24.92
C THR A 122 11.52 -21.48 -26.05
N LEU A 123 10.40 -20.96 -26.54
CA LEU A 123 10.38 -20.01 -27.66
C LEU A 123 9.49 -18.81 -27.33
N THR A 124 10.14 -17.66 -27.13
CA THR A 124 9.60 -16.34 -26.71
C THR A 124 8.91 -16.35 -25.34
N LYS A 125 9.66 -16.01 -24.28
CA LYS A 125 9.06 -15.57 -23.02
C LYS A 125 8.25 -14.31 -23.30
N LEU A 126 6.94 -14.45 -23.48
CA LEU A 126 6.04 -13.31 -23.43
C LEU A 126 6.14 -12.77 -22.00
N HIS A 127 6.53 -11.51 -21.91
CA HIS A 127 6.73 -10.78 -20.66
C HIS A 127 5.52 -9.86 -20.49
N THR A 128 4.85 -9.92 -19.36
CA THR A 128 3.75 -9.00 -19.05
C THR A 128 4.22 -8.03 -17.97
N SER A 129 4.07 -6.74 -18.24
CA SER A 129 4.22 -5.73 -17.21
C SER A 129 2.96 -5.66 -16.37
N GLU A 130 3.14 -5.75 -15.05
CA GLU A 130 2.13 -5.32 -14.11
C GLU A 130 2.36 -3.85 -13.76
N PHE A 131 1.33 -3.04 -13.97
CA PHE A 131 1.34 -1.60 -13.71
C PHE A 131 -0.05 -1.10 -13.32
N SER A 132 -0.12 0.06 -12.67
CA SER A 132 -1.38 0.69 -12.31
C SER A 132 -2.00 1.29 -13.57
N VAL A 133 -3.11 0.71 -14.04
CA VAL A 133 -3.80 1.17 -15.26
C VAL A 133 -4.64 2.40 -14.98
N TRP A 134 -5.34 2.41 -13.85
CA TRP A 134 -6.14 3.53 -13.39
C TRP A 134 -6.27 3.50 -11.87
N THR A 135 -6.49 4.68 -11.29
CA THR A 135 -6.87 4.87 -9.89
C THR A 135 -8.26 5.49 -9.87
N ALA A 136 -9.17 4.95 -9.04
CA ALA A 136 -10.46 5.57 -8.80
C ALA A 136 -10.66 5.91 -7.32
N LEU A 137 -11.28 7.06 -7.11
CA LEU A 137 -11.60 7.64 -5.82
C LEU A 137 -13.11 7.92 -5.79
N THR A 138 -13.75 7.72 -4.64
CA THR A 138 -15.19 7.89 -4.51
C THR A 138 -15.53 8.53 -3.17
N ASP A 139 -16.37 9.56 -3.22
CA ASP A 139 -17.05 10.13 -2.05
C ASP A 139 -18.47 9.56 -2.00
N LEU A 140 -18.70 8.69 -1.03
CA LEU A 140 -19.98 7.99 -0.88
C LEU A 140 -21.08 8.88 -0.30
N GLU A 141 -20.75 9.91 0.49
CA GLU A 141 -21.74 10.82 1.05
C GLU A 141 -22.32 11.73 -0.03
N ARG A 142 -21.47 12.14 -0.98
CA ARG A 142 -21.87 13.01 -2.10
C ARG A 142 -22.24 12.25 -3.37
N GLY A 143 -21.94 10.96 -3.45
CA GLY A 143 -22.14 10.15 -4.66
C GLY A 143 -21.21 10.55 -5.80
N SER A 144 -20.03 11.11 -5.50
CA SER A 144 -19.07 11.60 -6.48
C SER A 144 -18.01 10.55 -6.79
N PHE A 145 -17.63 10.44 -8.06
CA PHE A 145 -16.61 9.51 -8.55
C PHE A 145 -15.53 10.29 -9.33
N SER A 146 -14.27 9.94 -9.14
CA SER A 146 -13.13 10.49 -9.87
C SER A 146 -12.17 9.37 -10.24
N SER A 147 -11.63 9.39 -11.45
CA SER A 147 -10.65 8.41 -11.90
C SER A 147 -9.56 9.04 -12.74
N GLU A 148 -8.35 8.57 -12.57
CA GLU A 148 -7.18 8.92 -13.38
C GLU A 148 -6.62 7.65 -14.02
N ALA A 149 -6.32 7.70 -15.32
CA ALA A 149 -5.75 6.59 -16.06
C ALA A 149 -4.31 6.88 -16.44
N THR A 150 -3.45 5.87 -16.37
CA THR A 150 -2.07 5.97 -16.82
C THR A 150 -2.06 6.05 -18.34
N THR A 151 -1.73 7.21 -18.88
CA THR A 151 -1.62 7.42 -20.33
C THR A 151 -0.45 6.59 -20.89
N THR A 152 -0.73 5.81 -21.93
CA THR A 152 0.25 4.92 -22.62
C THR A 152 1.32 5.67 -23.40
#